data_AF-A0A6L7ACC5-F1
#
_entry.id   AF-A0A6L7ACC5-F1
#
_cell.length_a   1.000
_cell.length_b   1.000
_cell.length_c   1.000
_cell.angle_alpha   90.00
_cell.angle_beta   90.00
_cell.angle_gamma   90.00
#
_symmetry.space_group_name_H-M   'P 1'
#
loop_
_entity.id
_entity.type
_entity.pdbx_description
1 polymer ?
#
loop_
_entity_poly.entity_id
_entity_poly.type
_entity_poly.pdbx_seq_one_letter_code
_entity_poly.pdbx_strand_id
1 'polypeptide(L)'
;MKSMNIAASSELVSRLSTHRRVVALGDTDFTDVAAVVITAADSRSGILTLLKRTGFHLPVFLYSEHAVELPAGVTAVINGNEQHWLELESAACQYEENLLPPFYDTLTQYVEMGNSTFACPGHQHGAFFKKHPAGRHFYDFFGENVFRADMCNADVKLGDLLIHEGSAKDAQKFAAKVFHADKTYFVLNGTSAAN
;
A
#
# COMPACT_ATOMS: atom_id res chain seq x y z
N MET A 1 3.74 6.69 5.43
CA MET A 1 4.20 5.29 5.28
C MET A 1 5.63 5.28 4.78
N LYS A 2 6.39 4.20 4.96
CA LYS A 2 7.67 4.03 4.27
C LYS A 2 7.39 3.74 2.79
N SER A 3 8.01 4.49 1.88
CA SER A 3 7.86 4.27 0.44
C SER A 3 8.27 2.85 0.04
N MET A 4 7.47 2.21 -0.82
CA MET A 4 7.78 0.91 -1.42
C MET A 4 8.98 1.03 -2.37
N ASN A 5 9.62 -0.12 -2.61
CA ASN A 5 10.83 -0.24 -3.39
C ASN A 5 10.56 -0.12 -4.91
N ILE A 6 11.62 0.07 -5.68
CA ILE A 6 11.63 -0.18 -7.12
C ILE A 6 12.38 -1.48 -7.37
N ALA A 7 11.77 -2.43 -8.09
CA ALA A 7 12.47 -3.63 -8.52
C ALA A 7 13.14 -3.38 -9.88
N ALA A 8 14.39 -3.80 -10.04
CA ALA A 8 15.14 -3.53 -11.26
C ALA A 8 16.00 -4.70 -11.68
N SER A 9 16.25 -4.83 -12.99
CA SER A 9 17.28 -5.72 -13.51
C SER A 9 18.62 -5.47 -12.81
N SER A 10 19.37 -6.52 -12.51
CA SER A 10 20.58 -6.42 -11.67
C SER A 10 21.59 -5.38 -12.19
N GLU A 11 21.70 -5.22 -13.51
CA GLU A 11 22.57 -4.23 -14.16
C GLU A 11 22.08 -2.77 -14.06
N LEU A 12 20.79 -2.57 -13.76
CA LEU A 12 20.16 -1.26 -13.62
C LEU A 12 20.10 -0.78 -12.17
N VAL A 13 20.31 -1.66 -11.18
CA VAL A 13 20.17 -1.33 -9.75
C VAL A 13 21.01 -0.11 -9.35
N SER A 14 22.23 0.01 -9.87
CA SER A 14 23.13 1.14 -9.60
C SER A 14 22.94 2.35 -10.53
N ARG A 15 22.12 2.22 -11.57
CA ARG A 15 21.90 3.27 -12.59
C ARG A 15 20.64 4.08 -12.35
N LEU A 16 19.69 3.54 -11.60
CA LEU A 16 18.42 4.21 -11.31
C LEU A 16 18.64 5.38 -10.36
N SER A 17 18.21 6.57 -10.78
CA SER A 17 18.19 7.77 -9.95
C SER A 17 16.82 7.89 -9.28
N THR A 18 16.72 7.45 -8.04
CA THR A 18 15.49 7.50 -7.24
C THR A 18 15.82 7.60 -5.75
N HIS A 19 14.92 8.19 -4.98
CA HIS A 19 15.00 8.23 -3.51
C HIS A 19 14.48 6.93 -2.87
N ARG A 20 13.80 6.08 -3.65
CA ARG A 20 13.32 4.77 -3.21
C ARG A 20 14.47 3.78 -3.14
N ARG A 21 14.34 2.77 -2.28
CA ARG A 21 15.29 1.65 -2.29
C ARG A 21 15.07 0.84 -3.57
N VAL A 22 16.17 0.51 -4.25
CA VAL A 22 16.14 -0.34 -5.45
C VAL A 22 16.55 -1.77 -5.05
N VAL A 23 15.78 -2.76 -5.50
CA VAL A 23 16.02 -4.19 -5.26
C VAL A 23 16.15 -4.93 -6.59
N ALA A 24 16.98 -5.97 -6.65
CA ALA A 24 17.12 -6.77 -7.87
C ALA A 24 15.88 -7.64 -8.10
N LEU A 25 15.52 -7.91 -9.37
CA LEU A 25 14.37 -8.76 -9.73
C LEU A 25 14.42 -10.16 -9.09
N GLY A 26 15.62 -10.71 -8.86
CA GLY A 26 15.80 -12.03 -8.24
C GLY A 26 15.68 -12.04 -6.71
N ASP A 27 15.69 -10.88 -6.07
CA ASP A 27 15.74 -10.73 -4.62
C ASP A 27 14.42 -10.19 -4.03
N THR A 28 13.32 -10.29 -4.79
CA THR A 28 12.00 -9.76 -4.39
C THR A 28 10.89 -10.72 -4.80
N ASP A 29 9.83 -10.77 -4.00
CA ASP A 29 8.55 -11.39 -4.32
C ASP A 29 7.52 -10.39 -4.89
N PHE A 30 7.97 -9.15 -5.12
CA PHE A 30 7.22 -8.00 -5.63
C PHE A 30 6.14 -7.44 -4.69
N THR A 31 6.04 -7.92 -3.44
CA THR A 31 5.00 -7.46 -2.50
C THR A 31 5.30 -6.11 -1.86
N ASP A 32 6.57 -5.69 -1.87
CA ASP A 32 7.05 -4.41 -1.35
C ASP A 32 7.57 -3.48 -2.46
N VAL A 33 7.12 -3.70 -3.70
CA VAL A 33 7.55 -2.98 -4.91
C VAL A 33 6.41 -2.13 -5.47
N ALA A 34 6.68 -0.88 -5.83
CA ALA A 34 5.72 0.01 -6.47
C ALA A 34 5.89 0.15 -7.99
N ALA A 35 7.08 -0.16 -8.52
CA ALA A 35 7.34 -0.16 -9.96
C ALA A 35 8.49 -1.10 -10.30
N VAL A 36 8.51 -1.61 -11.54
CA VAL A 36 9.54 -2.52 -12.04
C VAL A 36 10.26 -1.89 -13.23
N VAL A 37 11.59 -1.93 -13.25
CA VAL A 37 12.41 -1.48 -14.39
C VAL A 37 13.20 -2.67 -14.94
N ILE A 38 12.92 -3.05 -16.18
CA ILE A 38 13.55 -4.20 -16.84
C ILE A 38 14.42 -3.78 -18.02
N THR A 39 15.31 -4.67 -18.44
CA THR A 39 16.12 -4.49 -19.65
C THR A 39 15.45 -5.16 -20.85
N ALA A 40 15.96 -4.89 -22.06
CA ALA A 40 15.49 -5.60 -23.25
C ALA A 40 15.82 -7.09 -23.24
N ALA A 41 16.85 -7.53 -22.50
CA ALA A 41 17.13 -8.94 -22.32
C ALA A 41 16.07 -9.60 -21.43
N ASP A 42 15.67 -8.93 -20.35
CA ASP A 42 14.67 -9.42 -19.42
C ASP A 42 13.28 -9.47 -20.03
N SER A 43 12.92 -8.52 -20.90
CA SER A 43 11.62 -8.57 -21.59
C SER A 43 11.45 -9.85 -22.43
N ARG A 44 12.55 -10.48 -22.85
CA ARG A 44 12.58 -11.76 -23.58
C ARG A 44 12.77 -12.99 -22.68
N SER A 45 13.09 -12.82 -21.39
CA SER A 45 13.37 -13.92 -20.46
C SER A 45 12.13 -14.51 -19.78
N GLY A 46 10.95 -13.90 -19.99
CA GLY A 46 9.68 -14.33 -19.40
C GLY A 46 9.24 -13.54 -18.17
N ILE A 47 10.01 -12.55 -17.71
CA ILE A 47 9.67 -11.72 -16.53
C ILE A 47 8.29 -11.06 -16.65
N LEU A 48 7.93 -10.57 -17.84
CA LEU A 48 6.63 -9.95 -18.09
C LEU A 48 5.46 -10.92 -17.84
N THR A 49 5.67 -12.20 -18.17
CA THR A 49 4.68 -13.25 -17.89
C THR A 49 4.60 -13.55 -16.40
N LEU A 50 5.73 -13.54 -15.68
CA LEU A 50 5.76 -13.68 -14.23
C LEU A 50 5.00 -12.53 -13.55
N LEU A 51 5.33 -11.29 -13.88
CA LEU A 51 4.68 -10.10 -13.34
C LEU A 51 3.18 -10.11 -13.60
N LYS A 52 2.75 -10.49 -14.81
CA LYS A 52 1.33 -10.63 -15.13
C LYS A 52 0.63 -11.70 -14.27
N ARG A 53 1.31 -12.81 -13.95
CA ARG A 53 0.76 -13.89 -13.11
C ARG A 53 0.61 -13.50 -11.65
N THR A 54 1.37 -12.53 -11.14
CA THR A 54 1.21 -12.05 -9.76
C THR A 54 -0.17 -11.44 -9.52
N GLY A 55 -0.79 -10.87 -10.56
CA GLY A 55 -2.04 -10.12 -10.41
C GLY A 55 -1.87 -8.78 -9.69
N PHE A 56 -0.65 -8.34 -9.40
CA PHE A 56 -0.40 -7.09 -8.68
C PHE A 56 -0.55 -5.85 -9.55
N HIS A 57 -0.60 -6.00 -10.88
CA HIS A 57 -0.76 -4.90 -11.83
C HIS A 57 0.31 -3.79 -11.69
N LEU A 58 1.54 -4.19 -11.37
CA LEU A 58 2.67 -3.28 -11.22
C LEU A 58 2.97 -2.53 -12.53
N PRO A 59 3.28 -1.23 -12.48
CA PRO A 59 3.79 -0.52 -13.63
C PRO A 59 5.19 -1.04 -13.98
N VAL A 60 5.40 -1.38 -15.26
CA VAL A 60 6.65 -1.97 -15.75
C VAL A 60 7.28 -1.03 -16.77
N PHE A 61 8.51 -0.63 -16.55
CA PHE A 61 9.27 0.23 -17.44
C PHE A 61 10.40 -0.55 -18.11
N LEU A 62 10.61 -0.32 -19.39
CA LEU A 62 11.75 -0.87 -20.13
C LEU A 62 12.86 0.16 -20.21
N TYR A 63 14.05 -0.15 -19.71
CA TYR A 63 15.23 0.69 -19.92
C TYR A 63 15.86 0.39 -21.29
N SER A 64 15.99 1.43 -22.13
CA SER A 64 16.68 1.36 -23.41
C SER A 64 17.24 2.72 -23.81
N GLU A 65 18.51 2.75 -24.22
CA GLU A 65 19.15 3.96 -24.78
C GLU A 65 18.72 4.24 -26.23
N HIS A 66 18.17 3.24 -26.91
CA HIS A 66 17.64 3.35 -28.26
C HIS A 66 16.12 3.35 -28.26
N ALA A 67 15.52 3.95 -29.29
CA ALA A 67 14.09 3.83 -29.53
C ALA A 67 13.76 2.36 -29.82
N VAL A 68 12.87 1.78 -29.01
CA VAL A 68 12.40 0.40 -29.12
C VAL A 68 10.87 0.42 -29.11
N GLU A 69 10.24 -0.44 -29.91
CA GLU A 69 8.79 -0.63 -29.85
C GLU A 69 8.37 -1.12 -28.46
N LEU A 70 7.31 -0.53 -27.92
CA LEU A 70 6.81 -0.83 -26.58
C LEU A 70 6.26 -2.28 -26.54
N PRO A 71 6.90 -3.21 -25.79
CA PRO A 71 6.39 -4.57 -25.68
C PRO A 71 5.07 -4.63 -24.91
N ALA A 72 4.23 -5.62 -25.23
CA ALA A 72 2.98 -5.82 -24.50
C ALA A 72 3.24 -6.10 -23.00
N GLY A 73 2.57 -5.34 -22.13
CA GLY A 73 2.76 -5.43 -20.67
C GLY A 73 3.82 -4.48 -20.10
N VAL A 74 4.44 -3.64 -20.94
CA VAL A 74 5.29 -2.53 -20.51
C VAL A 74 4.48 -1.23 -20.54
N THR A 75 4.58 -0.45 -19.47
CA THR A 75 3.94 0.86 -19.28
C THR A 75 4.60 1.94 -20.13
N ALA A 76 5.94 2.04 -20.09
CA ALA A 76 6.71 3.00 -20.89
C ALA A 76 8.17 2.57 -21.07
N VAL A 77 8.87 3.19 -22.03
CA VAL A 77 10.32 3.02 -22.24
C VAL A 77 11.04 4.23 -21.66
N ILE A 78 12.11 3.98 -20.89
CA ILE A 78 12.93 5.02 -20.25
C ILE A 78 14.39 4.86 -20.67
N ASN A 79 15.14 5.96 -20.69
CA ASN A 79 16.51 6.00 -21.22
C ASN A 79 17.52 6.70 -20.31
N GLY A 80 17.14 7.07 -19.09
CA GLY A 80 18.01 7.79 -18.16
C GLY A 80 17.80 9.30 -18.06
N ASN A 81 16.93 9.89 -18.87
CA ASN A 81 16.58 11.32 -18.78
C ASN A 81 15.83 11.64 -17.48
N GLU A 82 16.04 12.84 -16.92
CA GLU A 82 15.35 13.30 -15.70
C GLU A 82 13.83 13.20 -15.78
N GLN A 83 13.25 13.57 -16.92
CA GLN A 83 11.82 13.48 -17.16
C GLN A 83 11.29 12.05 -17.01
N HIS A 84 12.03 11.05 -17.50
CA HIS A 84 11.63 9.65 -17.39
C HIS A 84 11.75 9.11 -15.96
N TRP A 85 12.69 9.64 -15.15
CA TRP A 85 12.75 9.33 -13.73
C TRP A 85 11.56 9.90 -12.96
N LEU A 86 11.11 11.10 -13.31
CA LEU A 86 9.88 11.68 -12.75
C LEU A 86 8.64 10.86 -13.14
N GLU A 87 8.57 10.35 -14.36
CA GLU A 87 7.47 9.49 -14.82
C GLU A 87 7.45 8.15 -14.09
N LEU A 88 8.61 7.52 -13.88
CA LEU A 88 8.74 6.31 -13.06
C LEU A 88 8.27 6.54 -11.63
N GLU A 89 8.70 7.64 -11.01
CA GLU A 89 8.29 8.00 -9.65
C GLU A 89 6.79 8.29 -9.56
N SER A 90 6.25 9.04 -10.52
CA SER A 90 4.82 9.33 -10.60
C SER A 90 4.00 8.06 -10.70
N ALA A 91 4.41 7.10 -11.54
CA ALA A 91 3.74 5.81 -11.65
C ALA A 91 3.83 4.99 -10.36
N ALA A 92 4.97 5.02 -9.66
CA ALA A 92 5.14 4.34 -8.37
C ALA A 92 4.23 4.94 -7.29
N CYS A 93 4.18 6.27 -7.16
CA CYS A 93 3.26 6.95 -6.24
C CYS A 93 1.80 6.62 -6.56
N GLN A 94 1.43 6.70 -7.84
CA GLN A 94 0.07 6.40 -8.26
C GLN A 94 -0.34 4.95 -7.97
N TYR A 95 0.61 4.01 -8.05
CA TYR A 95 0.38 2.62 -7.67
C TYR A 95 0.10 2.50 -6.16
N GLU A 96 0.93 3.12 -5.32
CA GLU A 96 0.78 3.10 -3.86
C GLU A 96 -0.55 3.72 -3.41
N GLU A 97 -0.93 4.87 -3.98
CA GLU A 97 -2.18 5.56 -3.68
C GLU A 97 -3.42 4.72 -3.99
N ASN A 98 -3.34 3.85 -5.00
CA ASN A 98 -4.44 2.97 -5.40
C ASN A 98 -4.40 1.59 -4.74
N LEU A 99 -3.36 1.29 -3.97
CA LEU A 99 -3.14 -0.03 -3.39
C LEU A 99 -4.05 -0.31 -2.20
N LEU A 100 -4.27 0.70 -1.35
CA LEU A 100 -4.93 0.53 -0.06
C LEU A 100 -6.46 0.59 -0.21
N PRO A 101 -7.21 -0.33 0.43
CA PRO A 101 -8.66 -0.26 0.43
C PRO A 101 -9.18 0.93 1.26
N PRO A 102 -10.38 1.46 0.98
CA PRO A 102 -10.81 2.79 1.42
C PRO A 102 -10.71 3.07 2.93
N PHE A 103 -11.19 2.15 3.77
CA PHE A 103 -11.16 2.35 5.23
C PHE A 103 -9.75 2.24 5.80
N TYR A 104 -8.94 1.31 5.28
CA TYR A 104 -7.55 1.14 5.75
C TYR A 104 -6.69 2.36 5.38
N ASP A 105 -6.81 2.85 4.14
CA ASP A 105 -6.14 4.07 3.69
C ASP A 105 -6.47 5.27 4.60
N THR A 106 -7.76 5.50 4.84
CA THR A 106 -8.21 6.59 5.72
C THR A 106 -7.67 6.44 7.14
N LEU A 107 -7.67 5.21 7.69
CA LEU A 107 -7.15 4.92 9.02
C LEU A 107 -5.65 5.19 9.12
N THR A 108 -4.86 4.73 8.15
CA THR A 108 -3.41 4.96 8.14
C THR A 108 -3.08 6.45 8.05
N GLN A 109 -3.77 7.20 7.20
CA GLN A 109 -3.61 8.65 7.09
C GLN A 109 -3.99 9.36 8.40
N TYR A 110 -5.06 8.92 9.07
CA TYR A 110 -5.45 9.51 10.36
C TYR A 110 -4.42 9.25 11.46
N VAL A 111 -3.88 8.03 11.53
CA VAL A 111 -2.81 7.68 12.48
C VAL A 111 -1.57 8.55 12.27
N GLU A 112 -1.22 8.81 11.00
CA GLU A 112 -0.08 9.65 10.59
C GLU A 112 -0.25 11.13 10.94
N MET A 113 -1.49 11.64 11.08
CA MET A 113 -1.73 13.03 11.47
C MET A 113 -1.24 13.37 12.87
N GLY A 114 -0.98 12.38 13.73
CA GLY A 114 -0.36 12.65 15.03
C GLY A 114 -1.26 13.35 16.04
N ASN A 115 -2.57 13.40 15.79
CA ASN A 115 -3.52 14.14 16.62
C ASN A 115 -3.53 13.65 18.07
N SER A 116 -3.71 14.58 19.02
CA SER A 116 -4.02 14.23 20.40
C SER A 116 -5.50 13.86 20.52
N THR A 117 -5.79 12.77 21.24
CA THR A 117 -7.18 12.34 21.49
C THR A 117 -7.54 12.55 22.95
N PHE A 118 -8.75 13.09 23.17
CA PHE A 118 -9.41 13.16 24.48
C PHE A 118 -10.73 12.37 24.48
N ALA A 119 -10.98 11.60 23.43
CA ALA A 119 -12.12 10.72 23.29
C ALA A 119 -11.84 9.34 23.90
N CYS A 120 -12.79 8.42 23.72
CA CYS A 120 -12.52 7.00 23.90
C CYS A 120 -11.67 6.48 22.73
N PRO A 121 -10.91 5.38 22.93
CA PRO A 121 -10.67 4.66 24.18
C PRO A 121 -9.79 5.43 25.18
N GLY A 122 -10.05 5.25 26.48
CA GLY A 122 -9.37 5.99 27.55
C GLY A 122 -7.86 5.75 27.69
N HIS A 123 -7.30 4.73 27.01
CA HIS A 123 -5.85 4.55 26.96
C HIS A 123 -5.14 5.55 26.06
N GLN A 124 -5.89 6.33 25.24
CA GLN A 124 -5.42 7.46 24.44
C GLN A 124 -4.15 7.15 23.66
N HIS A 125 -4.28 6.35 22.60
CA HIS A 125 -3.15 5.87 21.79
C HIS A 125 -2.10 5.07 22.57
N GLY A 126 -2.50 4.50 23.71
CA GLY A 126 -1.67 3.63 24.56
C GLY A 126 -0.81 4.40 25.56
N ALA A 127 -1.01 5.71 25.69
CA ALA A 127 -0.36 6.54 26.71
C ALA A 127 -0.62 6.02 28.14
N PHE A 128 -1.80 5.47 28.41
CA PHE A 128 -2.12 4.88 29.71
C PHE A 128 -1.27 3.64 30.00
N PHE A 129 -1.14 2.72 29.03
CA PHE A 129 -0.40 1.46 29.21
C PHE A 129 1.07 1.71 29.58
N LYS A 130 1.70 2.75 29.01
CA LYS A 130 3.08 3.13 29.33
C LYS A 130 3.30 3.60 30.78
N LYS A 131 2.25 3.79 31.58
CA LYS A 131 2.33 4.25 32.99
C LYS A 131 2.41 3.13 34.02
N HIS A 132 2.25 1.86 33.62
CA HIS A 132 2.32 0.72 34.54
C HIS A 132 3.27 -0.36 33.97
N PRO A 133 4.14 -1.02 34.76
CA PRO A 133 5.09 -2.01 34.24
C PRO A 133 4.44 -3.13 33.40
N ALA A 134 3.33 -3.69 33.87
CA ALA A 134 2.57 -4.68 33.09
C ALA A 134 1.96 -4.10 31.81
N GLY A 135 1.52 -2.83 31.86
CA GLY A 135 1.01 -2.13 30.69
C GLY A 135 2.10 -1.80 29.68
N ARG A 136 3.32 -1.48 30.15
CA ARG A 136 4.46 -1.23 29.28
C ARG A 136 4.86 -2.49 28.53
N HIS A 137 4.89 -3.64 29.22
CA HIS A 137 5.09 -4.93 28.56
C HIS A 137 4.00 -5.20 27.51
N PHE A 138 2.73 -4.94 27.82
CA PHE A 138 1.62 -5.09 26.87
C PHE A 138 1.74 -4.16 25.65
N TYR A 139 2.10 -2.90 25.88
CA TYR A 139 2.31 -1.91 24.83
C TYR A 139 3.46 -2.30 23.90
N ASP A 140 4.60 -2.68 24.48
CA ASP A 140 5.80 -3.07 23.72
C ASP A 140 5.58 -4.40 22.97
N PHE A 141 4.77 -5.31 23.53
CA PHE A 141 4.45 -6.59 22.89
C PHE A 141 3.63 -6.42 21.59
N PHE A 142 2.57 -5.61 21.62
CA PHE A 142 1.74 -5.40 20.41
C PHE A 142 2.27 -4.30 19.49
N GLY A 143 3.03 -3.35 20.04
CA GLY A 143 3.55 -2.19 19.30
C GLY A 143 2.59 -1.00 19.26
N GLU A 144 3.14 0.17 18.96
CA GLU A 144 2.42 1.45 19.07
C GLU A 144 1.20 1.55 18.14
N ASN A 145 1.34 1.09 16.88
CA ASN A 145 0.31 1.32 15.85
C ASN A 145 -1.04 0.68 16.17
N VAL A 146 -1.08 -0.46 16.87
CA VAL A 146 -2.38 -1.07 17.24
C VAL A 146 -3.17 -0.16 18.19
N PHE A 147 -2.49 0.53 19.10
CA PHE A 147 -3.15 1.43 20.05
C PHE A 147 -3.48 2.77 19.44
N ARG A 148 -2.65 3.25 18.49
CA ARG A 148 -2.94 4.46 17.72
C ARG A 148 -4.13 4.28 16.80
N ALA A 149 -4.33 3.09 16.26
CA ALA A 149 -5.44 2.74 15.38
C ALA A 149 -6.75 2.41 16.13
N ASP A 150 -6.71 2.25 17.46
CA ASP A 150 -7.89 1.99 18.28
C ASP A 150 -8.65 3.31 18.57
N MET A 151 -9.68 3.55 17.76
CA MET A 151 -10.43 4.82 17.68
C MET A 151 -11.93 4.57 17.86
N CYS A 152 -12.68 5.64 18.15
CA CYS A 152 -14.13 5.55 18.34
C CYS A 152 -14.91 6.47 17.39
N ASN A 153 -16.22 6.51 17.58
CA ASN A 153 -17.15 7.34 16.79
C ASN A 153 -16.86 8.85 16.87
N ALA A 154 -16.09 9.32 17.85
CA ALA A 154 -15.67 10.72 17.91
C ALA A 154 -14.65 11.09 16.81
N ASP A 155 -13.95 10.10 16.24
CA ASP A 155 -12.99 10.27 15.14
C ASP A 155 -13.72 10.29 13.78
N VAL A 156 -14.59 11.29 13.60
CA VAL A 156 -15.57 11.39 12.50
C VAL A 156 -14.99 11.30 11.09
N LYS A 157 -13.67 11.49 10.92
CA LYS A 157 -12.98 11.34 9.63
C LYS A 157 -13.00 9.88 9.12
N LEU A 158 -13.15 8.90 10.02
CA LEU A 158 -13.33 7.49 9.66
C LEU A 158 -14.78 7.14 9.24
N GLY A 159 -15.71 8.10 9.34
CA GLY A 159 -17.12 7.88 9.07
C GLY A 159 -17.82 7.18 10.23
N ASP A 160 -18.93 6.49 9.91
CA ASP A 160 -19.76 5.79 10.90
C ASP A 160 -19.99 4.34 10.46
N LEU A 161 -19.54 3.40 11.29
CA LEU A 161 -19.65 1.97 11.00
C LEU A 161 -21.09 1.44 11.17
N LEU A 162 -21.89 2.02 12.07
CA LEU A 162 -23.22 1.53 12.43
C LEU A 162 -24.27 1.94 11.41
N ILE A 163 -24.26 3.22 11.00
CA ILE A 163 -25.20 3.74 10.00
C ILE A 163 -24.59 3.84 8.58
N HIS A 164 -23.35 3.37 8.42
CA HIS A 164 -22.65 3.21 7.15
C HIS A 164 -22.47 4.53 6.39
N GLU A 165 -21.62 5.40 6.95
CA GLU A 165 -21.21 6.69 6.37
C GLU A 165 -19.69 6.80 6.22
N GLY A 166 -19.22 7.72 5.37
CA GLY A 166 -17.80 7.95 5.14
C GLY A 166 -17.03 6.73 4.63
N SER A 167 -15.76 6.62 5.02
CA SER A 167 -14.87 5.56 4.54
C SER A 167 -15.33 4.15 4.97
N ALA A 168 -16.07 4.02 6.08
CA ALA A 168 -16.69 2.76 6.48
C ALA A 168 -17.68 2.25 5.42
N LYS A 169 -18.51 3.13 4.87
CA LYS A 169 -19.43 2.81 3.76
C LYS A 169 -18.70 2.46 2.48
N ASP A 170 -17.64 3.21 2.17
CA ASP A 170 -16.89 3.02 0.93
C ASP A 170 -16.16 1.67 0.92
N ALA A 171 -15.65 1.22 2.05
CA ALA A 171 -15.09 -0.12 2.19
C ALA A 171 -16.14 -1.23 2.00
N GLN A 172 -17.35 -1.06 2.55
CA GLN A 172 -18.45 -2.00 2.32
C GLN A 172 -18.88 -2.06 0.85
N LYS A 173 -18.94 -0.91 0.17
CA LYS A 173 -19.22 -0.85 -1.28
C LYS A 173 -18.11 -1.47 -2.11
N PHE A 174 -16.86 -1.26 -1.73
CA PHE A 174 -15.72 -1.90 -2.37
C PHE A 174 -15.81 -3.42 -2.25
N ALA A 175 -16.09 -3.93 -1.05
CA ALA A 175 -16.30 -5.36 -0.82
C ALA A 175 -17.46 -5.91 -1.66
N ALA A 176 -18.60 -5.20 -1.73
CA ALA A 176 -19.74 -5.62 -2.55
C ALA A 176 -19.38 -5.79 -4.03
N LYS A 177 -18.56 -4.89 -4.59
CA LYS A 177 -18.04 -5.02 -5.96
C LYS A 177 -17.14 -6.25 -6.11
N VAL A 178 -16.21 -6.47 -5.18
CA VAL A 178 -15.27 -7.60 -5.21
C VAL A 178 -16.00 -8.94 -5.13
N PHE A 179 -16.99 -9.06 -4.25
CA PHE A 179 -17.77 -10.28 -4.04
C PHE A 179 -18.97 -10.43 -4.98
N HIS A 180 -19.17 -9.49 -5.91
CA HIS A 180 -20.30 -9.47 -6.83
C HIS A 180 -21.66 -9.58 -6.12
N ALA A 181 -21.84 -8.78 -5.07
CA ALA A 181 -23.07 -8.70 -4.28
C ALA A 181 -23.71 -7.31 -4.41
N ASP A 182 -25.02 -7.21 -4.18
CA ASP A 182 -25.71 -5.91 -4.15
C ASP A 182 -25.24 -5.04 -2.97
N LYS A 183 -25.02 -5.67 -1.81
CA LYS A 183 -24.54 -5.03 -0.58
C LYS A 183 -23.66 -5.98 0.21
N THR A 184 -22.78 -5.42 1.02
CA THR A 184 -21.95 -6.15 1.99
C THR A 184 -22.00 -5.40 3.32
N TYR A 185 -22.17 -6.14 4.41
CA TYR A 185 -22.17 -5.62 5.78
C TYR A 185 -20.98 -6.23 6.53
N PHE A 186 -20.24 -5.40 7.26
CA PHE A 186 -19.12 -5.86 8.07
C PHE A 186 -19.59 -6.21 9.48
N VAL A 187 -19.43 -7.47 9.88
CA VAL A 187 -19.80 -7.98 11.21
C VAL A 187 -18.53 -8.28 11.99
N LEU A 188 -18.35 -7.60 13.12
CA LEU A 188 -17.11 -7.67 13.93
C LEU A 188 -17.14 -8.77 15.01
N ASN A 189 -18.21 -9.57 15.07
CA ASN A 189 -18.39 -10.62 16.08
C ASN A 189 -18.57 -12.02 15.47
N GLY A 190 -17.96 -12.24 14.31
CA GLY A 190 -18.00 -13.50 13.56
C GLY A 190 -19.36 -13.82 12.92
N THR A 191 -19.39 -14.88 12.12
CA THR A 191 -20.60 -15.33 11.39
C THR A 191 -21.74 -15.71 12.33
N SER A 192 -21.45 -16.10 13.58
CA SER A 192 -22.48 -16.40 14.59
C SER A 192 -23.38 -15.21 14.92
N ALA A 193 -22.86 -13.98 14.86
CA ALA A 193 -23.66 -12.77 15.05
C ALA A 193 -24.30 -12.26 13.74
N ALA A 194 -23.88 -12.80 12.59
CA ALA A 194 -24.40 -12.42 11.28
C ALA A 194 -25.65 -13.22 10.88
N ASN A 195 -25.77 -14.46 11.35
CA ASN A 195 -26.93 -15.35 11.15
C ASN A 195 -28.06 -15.05 12.13
#